data_AF-K7F8Z8-F1
#
_entry.id   AF-K7F8Z8-F1
#
_cell.length_a   1.000
_cell.length_b   1.000
_cell.length_c   1.000
_cell.angle_alpha   90.00
_cell.angle_beta   90.00
_cell.angle_gamma   90.00
#
_symmetry.space_group_name_H-M   'P 1'
#
loop_
_entity.id
_entity.type
_entity.pdbx_description
1 polymer ?
#
loop_
_entity_poly.entity_id
_entity_poly.type
_entity_poly.pdbx_seq_one_letter_code
_entity_poly.pdbx_strand_id
1 'polypeptide(L)'
;MNAAVRAVVRMGIYVEAKVYFIYEGYQGMVDGGNNIVEVSWESVSSILQVGGTVIGSARCKAFRNREGRLKAASNLIQRGITNLCVIGGDGSLTGANLFREEWSGLLEELAQSGKIEEEAVKKYAYLNIVGMVGSIDNDFCGTDMTIGTDSALHRIIEVVDAIMTTAQSHQRTFVLEVMGRHCGYLALVSALACGADWVFIPEYPPEEGWEDQMCVKLCENRARKKRLNIIIVAEGAIDCHNEAITSEKVKDLVVLQLGFDTRVTILGHVQRGGTPSAFDRILASRMGVEAVLALLEATPDTPACVVSLSGNQAVRLPLMECVQMTQEVQKAMDERKFCEAVRLRGRSFENNLNTYKLLSHRRPDAELPKTNFNVAVLNVGAPAAGMNAAVRSAVRVGITEGHNMFAVIDGFEGFSRGQIKEISWGDVGGWTGQGGSLLGTKRTLPAKYLEKIADQMRANNINALMVIGGFEAYESCLQLAEARARFEEFCIPICVLPATISNNVPGTDFSIGADTALNAIVEVRLHIL
;
A
#
# COMPACT_ATOMS: atom_id res chain seq x y z
N MET A 1 0.99 -5.34 -14.11
CA MET A 1 1.51 -6.62 -14.65
C MET A 1 2.46 -6.42 -15.83
N ASN A 2 2.18 -5.54 -16.79
CA ASN A 2 3.05 -5.32 -17.96
C ASN A 2 4.53 -5.02 -17.63
N ALA A 3 4.80 -4.25 -16.58
CA ALA A 3 6.16 -3.99 -16.10
C ALA A 3 6.91 -5.28 -15.69
N ALA A 4 6.22 -6.23 -15.05
CA ALA A 4 6.79 -7.53 -14.67
C ALA A 4 7.05 -8.39 -15.91
N VAL A 5 6.08 -8.50 -16.82
CA VAL A 5 6.24 -9.21 -18.11
C VAL A 5 7.44 -8.67 -18.88
N ARG A 6 7.56 -7.34 -18.97
CA ARG A 6 8.71 -6.69 -19.61
C ARG A 6 10.03 -7.08 -18.96
N ALA A 7 10.10 -7.05 -17.63
CA ALA A 7 11.32 -7.40 -16.90
C ALA A 7 11.72 -8.86 -17.11
N VAL A 8 10.76 -9.79 -17.04
CA VAL A 8 11.01 -11.22 -17.30
C VAL A 8 11.53 -11.45 -18.72
N VAL A 9 10.90 -10.85 -19.74
CA VAL A 9 11.37 -10.99 -21.13
C VAL A 9 12.75 -10.39 -21.33
N ARG A 10 12.98 -9.16 -20.86
CA ARG A 10 14.26 -8.46 -20.99
C ARG A 10 15.39 -9.21 -20.30
N MET A 11 15.15 -9.66 -19.06
CA MET A 11 16.14 -10.38 -18.28
C MET A 11 16.39 -11.78 -18.85
N GLY A 12 15.34 -12.50 -19.28
CA GLY A 12 15.47 -13.80 -19.93
C GLY A 12 16.29 -13.74 -21.21
N ILE A 13 16.07 -12.75 -22.07
CA ILE A 13 16.89 -12.56 -23.27
C ILE A 13 18.34 -12.16 -22.91
N TYR A 14 18.53 -11.32 -21.89
CA TYR A 14 19.85 -10.90 -21.43
C TYR A 14 20.72 -12.06 -20.95
N VAL A 15 20.12 -13.06 -20.29
CA VAL A 15 20.76 -14.31 -19.86
C VAL A 15 20.71 -15.41 -20.92
N GLU A 16 20.50 -15.04 -22.19
CA GLU A 16 20.48 -15.92 -23.37
C GLU A 16 19.41 -17.03 -23.35
N ALA A 17 18.37 -16.87 -22.53
CA ALA A 17 17.21 -17.75 -22.54
C ALA A 17 16.20 -17.34 -23.61
N LYS A 18 15.50 -18.34 -24.18
CA LYS A 18 14.32 -18.09 -25.00
C LYS A 18 13.11 -17.86 -24.11
N VAL A 19 12.37 -16.79 -24.38
CA VAL A 19 11.18 -16.44 -23.61
C VAL A 19 9.94 -16.56 -24.50
N TYR A 20 8.86 -17.09 -23.92
CA TYR A 20 7.58 -17.27 -24.58
C TYR A 20 6.49 -16.52 -23.82
N PHE A 21 5.61 -15.81 -24.55
CA PHE A 21 4.31 -15.42 -24.02
C PHE A 21 3.36 -16.59 -24.02
N ILE A 22 2.51 -16.62 -23.00
CA ILE A 22 1.33 -17.47 -22.92
C ILE A 22 0.14 -16.53 -22.78
N TYR A 23 -0.62 -16.37 -23.86
CA TYR A 23 -1.78 -15.49 -23.90
C TYR A 23 -2.94 -16.05 -23.08
N GLU A 24 -3.80 -15.18 -22.56
CA GLU A 24 -5.00 -15.53 -21.80
C GLU A 24 -4.74 -16.42 -20.56
N GLY A 25 -3.52 -16.37 -20.01
CA GLY A 25 -3.11 -17.12 -18.83
C GLY A 25 -3.22 -18.63 -19.02
N TYR A 26 -3.79 -19.34 -18.03
CA TYR A 26 -3.95 -20.79 -18.12
C TYR A 26 -4.82 -21.25 -19.30
N GLN A 27 -5.73 -20.39 -19.79
CA GLN A 27 -6.58 -20.75 -20.92
C GLN A 27 -5.73 -20.95 -22.19
N GLY A 28 -4.88 -19.99 -22.54
CA GLY A 28 -3.99 -20.14 -23.69
C GLY A 28 -2.91 -21.21 -23.48
N MET A 29 -2.54 -21.52 -22.23
CA MET A 29 -1.69 -22.66 -21.93
C MET A 29 -2.36 -24.00 -22.30
N VAL A 30 -3.65 -24.15 -21.99
CA VAL A 30 -4.46 -25.33 -22.34
C VAL A 30 -4.73 -25.38 -23.84
N ASP A 31 -5.05 -24.25 -24.45
CA ASP A 31 -5.39 -24.16 -25.88
C ASP A 31 -4.16 -24.37 -26.78
N GLY A 32 -2.97 -23.96 -26.32
CA GLY A 32 -1.72 -24.14 -27.03
C GLY A 32 -1.67 -23.38 -28.35
N GLY A 33 -0.92 -23.91 -29.33
CA GLY A 33 -0.82 -23.34 -30.67
C GLY A 33 -0.36 -21.88 -30.66
N ASN A 34 -1.13 -20.99 -31.27
CA ASN A 34 -0.81 -19.57 -31.41
C ASN A 34 -0.90 -18.78 -30.09
N ASN A 35 -1.39 -19.38 -29.00
CA ASN A 35 -1.41 -18.74 -27.69
C ASN A 35 -0.06 -18.80 -26.99
N ILE A 36 0.87 -19.63 -27.46
CA ILE A 36 2.25 -19.64 -26.99
C ILE A 36 3.11 -19.01 -28.09
N VAL A 37 3.88 -17.97 -27.80
CA VAL A 37 4.62 -17.22 -28.84
C VAL A 37 6.00 -16.85 -28.32
N GLU A 38 7.06 -17.20 -29.08
CA GLU A 38 8.41 -16.75 -28.76
C GLU A 38 8.51 -15.25 -28.95
N VAL A 39 9.10 -14.54 -27.99
CA VAL A 39 9.14 -13.08 -28.00
C VAL A 39 10.54 -12.55 -28.16
N SER A 40 10.64 -11.41 -28.85
CA SER A 40 11.88 -10.67 -29.01
C SER A 40 11.99 -9.53 -28.01
N TRP A 41 13.12 -8.85 -28.06
CA TRP A 41 13.34 -7.63 -27.29
C TRP A 41 12.27 -6.57 -27.63
N GLU A 42 11.88 -6.44 -28.87
CA GLU A 42 10.94 -5.41 -29.31
C GLU A 42 9.52 -5.66 -28.79
N SER A 43 9.14 -6.92 -28.58
CA SER A 43 7.78 -7.35 -28.17
C SER A 43 7.31 -6.77 -26.83
N VAL A 44 8.22 -6.32 -25.97
CA VAL A 44 7.92 -5.70 -24.65
C VAL A 44 8.29 -4.22 -24.58
N SER A 45 8.44 -3.57 -25.73
CA SER A 45 8.61 -2.12 -25.80
C SER A 45 7.28 -1.42 -25.62
N SER A 46 7.30 -0.22 -25.02
CA SER A 46 6.10 0.61 -24.83
C SER A 46 4.97 0.01 -23.98
N ILE A 47 5.21 -1.07 -23.22
CA ILE A 47 4.20 -1.66 -22.33
C ILE A 47 4.35 -1.26 -20.86
N LEU A 48 5.46 -0.62 -20.47
CA LEU A 48 5.78 -0.32 -19.06
C LEU A 48 4.72 0.55 -18.38
N GLN A 49 4.16 1.49 -19.14
CA GLN A 49 3.20 2.49 -18.69
C GLN A 49 1.73 2.07 -18.82
N VAL A 50 1.48 0.89 -19.38
CA VAL A 50 0.13 0.44 -19.73
C VAL A 50 -0.46 -0.36 -18.56
N GLY A 51 -1.69 -0.02 -18.18
CA GLY A 51 -2.45 -0.78 -17.18
C GLY A 51 -2.82 -2.20 -17.66
N GLY A 52 -3.27 -3.04 -16.75
CA GLY A 52 -3.64 -4.43 -17.06
C GLY A 52 -2.48 -5.29 -17.53
N THR A 53 -2.75 -6.15 -18.52
CA THR A 53 -1.83 -7.12 -19.10
C THR A 53 -1.98 -7.19 -20.62
N VAL A 54 -0.90 -7.00 -21.38
CA VAL A 54 -0.89 -7.06 -22.85
C VAL A 54 -1.00 -8.48 -23.38
N ILE A 55 -0.76 -9.49 -22.53
CA ILE A 55 -0.91 -10.90 -22.87
C ILE A 55 -2.27 -11.47 -22.47
N GLY A 56 -3.19 -10.63 -22.00
CA GLY A 56 -4.52 -11.07 -21.57
C GLY A 56 -4.49 -11.87 -20.26
N SER A 57 -5.68 -12.22 -19.77
CA SER A 57 -5.89 -13.00 -18.55
C SER A 57 -7.30 -13.55 -18.56
N ALA A 58 -7.44 -14.88 -18.69
CA ALA A 58 -8.73 -15.55 -18.65
C ALA A 58 -8.86 -16.50 -17.46
N ARG A 59 -10.06 -16.55 -16.86
CA ARG A 59 -10.40 -17.60 -15.91
C ARG A 59 -10.49 -18.93 -16.66
N CYS A 60 -9.63 -19.88 -16.33
CA CYS A 60 -9.61 -21.19 -16.99
C CYS A 60 -10.30 -22.26 -16.12
N LYS A 61 -11.50 -22.69 -16.50
CA LYS A 61 -12.17 -23.84 -15.84
C LYS A 61 -11.48 -25.16 -16.20
N ALA A 62 -10.99 -25.29 -17.42
CA ALA A 62 -10.36 -26.52 -17.91
C ALA A 62 -9.10 -26.88 -17.08
N PHE A 63 -8.31 -25.90 -16.67
CA PHE A 63 -7.09 -26.11 -15.86
C PHE A 63 -7.37 -26.64 -14.45
N ARG A 64 -8.62 -26.52 -13.95
CA ARG A 64 -9.02 -27.16 -12.68
C ARG A 64 -9.13 -28.68 -12.81
N ASN A 65 -9.31 -29.19 -14.02
CA ASN A 65 -9.39 -30.62 -14.29
C ASN A 65 -8.03 -31.15 -14.76
N ARG A 66 -7.73 -32.40 -14.39
CA ARG A 66 -6.48 -33.07 -14.78
C ARG A 66 -6.31 -33.15 -16.31
N GLU A 67 -7.40 -33.36 -17.06
CA GLU A 67 -7.38 -33.37 -18.53
C GLU A 67 -6.89 -32.04 -19.13
N GLY A 68 -7.31 -30.90 -18.55
CA GLY A 68 -6.85 -29.59 -18.98
C GLY A 68 -5.36 -29.39 -18.67
N ARG A 69 -4.91 -29.81 -17.47
CA ARG A 69 -3.49 -29.78 -17.10
C ARG A 69 -2.64 -30.68 -18.00
N LEU A 70 -3.15 -31.84 -18.39
CA LEU A 70 -2.48 -32.75 -19.33
C LEU A 70 -2.31 -32.11 -20.73
N LYS A 71 -3.33 -31.39 -21.22
CA LYS A 71 -3.22 -30.60 -22.46
C LYS A 71 -2.17 -29.47 -22.32
N ALA A 72 -2.21 -28.74 -21.21
CA ALA A 72 -1.24 -27.67 -20.93
C ALA A 72 0.20 -28.19 -20.90
N ALA A 73 0.46 -29.30 -20.19
CA ALA A 73 1.77 -29.95 -20.16
C ALA A 73 2.25 -30.34 -21.55
N SER A 74 1.38 -30.99 -22.35
CA SER A 74 1.69 -31.34 -23.75
C SER A 74 2.12 -30.12 -24.57
N ASN A 75 1.42 -28.99 -24.46
CA ASN A 75 1.72 -27.78 -25.22
C ASN A 75 3.05 -27.13 -24.82
N LEU A 76 3.40 -27.19 -23.52
CA LEU A 76 4.68 -26.69 -23.02
C LEU A 76 5.85 -27.56 -23.52
N ILE A 77 5.72 -28.88 -23.45
CA ILE A 77 6.74 -29.83 -23.90
C ILE A 77 7.00 -29.74 -25.41
N GLN A 78 5.95 -29.52 -26.22
CA GLN A 78 6.09 -29.30 -27.67
C GLN A 78 7.03 -28.15 -28.02
N ARG A 79 7.25 -27.22 -27.09
CA ARG A 79 8.16 -26.07 -27.24
C ARG A 79 9.38 -26.13 -26.34
N GLY A 80 9.57 -27.23 -25.62
CA GLY A 80 10.68 -27.41 -24.66
C GLY A 80 10.62 -26.46 -23.47
N ILE A 81 9.42 -26.03 -23.05
CA ILE A 81 9.24 -25.10 -21.93
C ILE A 81 9.08 -25.88 -20.63
N THR A 82 10.05 -25.74 -19.72
CA THR A 82 10.02 -26.31 -18.35
C THR A 82 10.28 -25.27 -17.26
N ASN A 83 10.40 -24.00 -17.63
CA ASN A 83 10.53 -22.88 -16.70
C ASN A 83 9.31 -21.98 -16.87
N LEU A 84 8.53 -21.83 -15.80
CA LEU A 84 7.27 -21.12 -15.83
C LEU A 84 7.25 -19.99 -14.80
N CYS A 85 7.13 -18.75 -15.28
CA CYS A 85 6.89 -17.58 -14.45
C CYS A 85 5.38 -17.27 -14.45
N VAL A 86 4.73 -17.39 -13.29
CA VAL A 86 3.28 -17.14 -13.14
C VAL A 86 3.07 -15.81 -12.43
N ILE A 87 2.50 -14.83 -13.13
CA ILE A 87 2.14 -13.51 -12.58
C ILE A 87 0.63 -13.49 -12.32
N GLY A 88 0.20 -13.46 -11.06
CA GLY A 88 -1.22 -13.48 -10.73
C GLY A 88 -1.50 -13.37 -9.22
N GLY A 89 -2.77 -13.52 -8.84
CA GLY A 89 -3.18 -13.57 -7.44
C GLY A 89 -3.11 -14.98 -6.85
N ASP A 90 -3.58 -15.12 -5.61
CA ASP A 90 -3.56 -16.36 -4.82
C ASP A 90 -4.04 -17.61 -5.59
N GLY A 91 -5.23 -17.52 -6.22
CA GLY A 91 -5.78 -18.65 -6.97
C GLY A 91 -4.94 -19.09 -8.17
N SER A 92 -4.21 -18.18 -8.82
CA SER A 92 -3.31 -18.52 -9.91
C SER A 92 -2.07 -19.24 -9.41
N LEU A 93 -1.52 -18.78 -8.29
CA LEU A 93 -0.32 -19.34 -7.67
C LEU A 93 -0.60 -20.71 -7.03
N THR A 94 -1.78 -20.89 -6.42
CA THR A 94 -2.26 -22.20 -5.96
C THR A 94 -2.35 -23.20 -7.12
N GLY A 95 -2.90 -22.78 -8.26
CA GLY A 95 -2.97 -23.61 -9.46
C GLY A 95 -1.60 -23.98 -10.03
N ALA A 96 -0.63 -23.06 -9.95
CA ALA A 96 0.75 -23.31 -10.37
C ALA A 96 1.40 -24.38 -9.50
N ASN A 97 1.22 -24.31 -8.18
CA ASN A 97 1.77 -25.30 -7.26
C ASN A 97 1.22 -26.70 -7.55
N LEU A 98 -0.10 -26.84 -7.68
CA LEU A 98 -0.74 -28.12 -8.02
C LEU A 98 -0.21 -28.68 -9.35
N PHE A 99 -0.01 -27.81 -10.34
CA PHE A 99 0.52 -28.22 -11.63
C PHE A 99 1.95 -28.76 -11.55
N ARG A 100 2.79 -28.21 -10.68
CA ARG A 100 4.14 -28.73 -10.41
C ARG A 100 4.11 -30.09 -9.72
N GLU A 101 3.26 -30.25 -8.71
CA GLU A 101 3.13 -31.51 -7.97
C GLU A 101 2.66 -32.65 -8.87
N GLU A 102 1.74 -32.37 -9.79
CA GLU A 102 1.22 -33.37 -10.74
C GLU A 102 2.12 -33.59 -11.96
N TRP A 103 3.17 -32.77 -12.17
CA TRP A 103 3.94 -32.71 -13.42
C TRP A 103 4.45 -34.07 -13.90
N SER A 104 5.11 -34.83 -13.03
CA SER A 104 5.66 -36.15 -13.38
C SER A 104 4.58 -37.13 -13.83
N GLY A 105 3.44 -37.16 -13.13
CA GLY A 105 2.32 -38.02 -13.50
C GLY A 105 1.67 -37.62 -14.82
N LEU A 106 1.62 -36.31 -15.12
CA LEU A 106 1.13 -35.82 -16.42
C LEU A 106 2.04 -36.26 -17.57
N LEU A 107 3.36 -36.25 -17.38
CA LEU A 107 4.31 -36.71 -18.39
C LEU A 107 4.23 -38.22 -18.63
N GLU A 108 4.08 -39.02 -17.58
CA GLU A 108 3.87 -40.48 -17.70
C GLU A 108 2.61 -40.80 -18.51
N GLU A 109 1.49 -40.12 -18.23
CA GLU A 109 0.24 -40.28 -18.98
C GLU A 109 0.38 -39.85 -20.45
N LEU A 110 1.14 -38.77 -20.72
CA LEU A 110 1.41 -38.31 -22.08
C LEU A 110 2.26 -39.30 -22.87
N ALA A 111 3.23 -39.96 -22.23
CA ALA A 111 4.04 -40.99 -22.84
C ALA A 111 3.22 -42.26 -23.13
N GLN A 112 2.41 -42.71 -22.16
CA GLN A 112 1.51 -43.87 -22.35
C GLN A 112 0.48 -43.65 -23.45
N SER A 113 -0.01 -42.42 -23.60
CA SER A 113 -0.94 -42.05 -24.69
C SER A 113 -0.26 -41.80 -26.04
N GLY A 114 1.06 -41.96 -26.13
CA GLY A 114 1.85 -41.78 -27.35
C GLY A 114 1.93 -40.34 -27.84
N LYS A 115 1.61 -39.36 -26.99
CA LYS A 115 1.65 -37.93 -27.34
C LYS A 115 3.05 -37.33 -27.22
N ILE A 116 3.92 -37.93 -26.40
CA ILE A 116 5.33 -37.56 -26.26
C ILE A 116 6.19 -38.83 -26.27
N GLU A 117 7.45 -38.68 -26.66
CA GLU A 117 8.43 -39.78 -26.60
C GLU A 117 8.89 -40.02 -25.16
N GLU A 118 9.27 -41.27 -24.83
CA GLU A 118 9.77 -41.61 -23.49
C GLU A 118 11.04 -40.84 -23.10
N GLU A 119 11.89 -40.46 -24.08
CA GLU A 119 13.05 -39.62 -23.81
C GLU A 119 12.68 -38.20 -23.38
N ALA A 120 11.55 -37.67 -23.87
CA ALA A 120 11.05 -36.36 -23.48
C ALA A 120 10.62 -36.33 -22.01
N VAL A 121 10.11 -37.44 -21.47
CA VAL A 121 9.78 -37.57 -20.04
C VAL A 121 11.03 -37.35 -19.18
N LYS A 122 12.17 -37.92 -19.57
CA LYS A 122 13.44 -37.75 -18.84
C LYS A 122 14.01 -36.35 -19.02
N LYS A 123 14.01 -35.83 -20.25
CA LYS A 123 14.57 -34.51 -20.58
C LYS A 123 13.83 -33.36 -19.88
N TYR A 124 12.52 -33.48 -19.74
CA TYR A 124 11.65 -32.45 -19.18
C TYR A 124 11.02 -32.86 -17.84
N ALA A 125 11.65 -33.79 -17.13
CA ALA A 125 11.15 -34.35 -15.89
C ALA A 125 10.86 -33.30 -14.80
N TYR A 126 11.53 -32.15 -14.87
CA TYR A 126 11.45 -31.12 -13.85
C TYR A 126 10.80 -29.85 -14.39
N LEU A 127 9.78 -29.38 -13.67
CA LEU A 127 9.09 -28.12 -13.92
C LEU A 127 9.50 -27.10 -12.86
N ASN A 128 10.24 -26.09 -13.29
CA ASN A 128 10.58 -24.92 -12.51
C ASN A 128 9.43 -23.92 -12.51
N ILE A 129 8.97 -23.54 -11.32
CA ILE A 129 7.92 -22.52 -11.17
C ILE A 129 8.40 -21.40 -10.25
N VAL A 130 8.25 -20.18 -10.74
CA VAL A 130 8.36 -18.97 -9.94
C VAL A 130 7.07 -18.16 -10.04
N GLY A 131 6.54 -17.78 -8.90
CA GLY A 131 5.36 -16.93 -8.77
C GLY A 131 5.73 -15.46 -8.56
N MET A 132 4.90 -14.56 -9.10
CA MET A 132 4.89 -13.15 -8.74
C MET A 132 3.46 -12.72 -8.42
N VAL A 133 3.28 -11.99 -7.32
CA VAL A 133 1.94 -11.60 -6.89
C VAL A 133 1.49 -10.33 -7.60
N GLY A 134 0.57 -10.50 -8.56
CA GLY A 134 -0.13 -9.43 -9.24
C GLY A 134 -1.57 -9.33 -8.75
N SER A 135 -1.79 -8.51 -7.72
CA SER A 135 -3.09 -8.29 -7.07
C SER A 135 -3.18 -6.84 -6.61
N ILE A 136 -4.38 -6.26 -6.65
CA ILE A 136 -4.62 -4.94 -6.05
C ILE A 136 -4.96 -5.06 -4.55
N ASP A 137 -5.41 -6.23 -4.12
CA ASP A 137 -6.04 -6.44 -2.81
C ASP A 137 -5.00 -6.55 -1.67
N ASN A 138 -3.71 -6.74 -2.00
CA ASN A 138 -2.64 -7.06 -1.05
C ASN A 138 -2.99 -8.24 -0.13
N ASP A 139 -3.56 -9.28 -0.74
CA ASP A 139 -4.19 -10.42 -0.08
C ASP A 139 -3.26 -11.61 0.14
N PHE A 140 -2.05 -11.59 -0.43
CA PHE A 140 -1.10 -12.70 -0.37
C PHE A 140 -0.16 -12.58 0.84
N CYS A 141 -0.18 -13.57 1.72
CA CYS A 141 0.72 -13.61 2.87
C CYS A 141 2.17 -13.83 2.45
N GLY A 142 3.10 -13.22 3.20
CA GLY A 142 4.54 -13.31 2.94
C GLY A 142 5.11 -12.17 2.11
N THR A 143 4.27 -11.31 1.51
CA THR A 143 4.74 -10.10 0.82
C THR A 143 4.28 -8.83 1.51
N ASP A 144 5.16 -7.84 1.63
CA ASP A 144 4.79 -6.54 2.21
C ASP A 144 3.82 -5.78 1.29
N MET A 145 4.01 -5.94 -0.03
CA MET A 145 3.21 -5.30 -1.08
C MET A 145 3.03 -6.22 -2.29
N THR A 146 1.86 -6.17 -2.92
CA THR A 146 1.56 -6.83 -4.20
C THR A 146 1.57 -5.84 -5.37
N ILE A 147 1.91 -6.33 -6.57
CA ILE A 147 1.91 -5.49 -7.78
C ILE A 147 0.48 -5.07 -8.12
N GLY A 148 0.22 -3.77 -8.04
CA GLY A 148 -1.05 -3.14 -8.41
C GLY A 148 -1.75 -2.44 -7.25
N THR A 149 -1.38 -2.74 -6.00
CA THR A 149 -2.04 -2.16 -4.82
C THR A 149 -1.86 -0.65 -4.76
N ASP A 150 -0.64 -0.15 -5.00
CA ASP A 150 -0.37 1.29 -4.98
C ASP A 150 -1.08 2.01 -6.12
N SER A 151 -1.10 1.42 -7.32
CA SER A 151 -1.87 1.95 -8.46
C SER A 151 -3.38 2.00 -8.18
N ALA A 152 -3.94 0.97 -7.54
CA ALA A 152 -5.35 0.94 -7.16
C ALA A 152 -5.67 1.98 -6.09
N LEU A 153 -4.79 2.14 -5.10
CA LEU A 153 -4.90 3.18 -4.09
C LEU A 153 -4.92 4.58 -4.72
N HIS A 154 -4.06 4.85 -5.71
CA HIS A 154 -4.09 6.11 -6.46
C HIS A 154 -5.47 6.36 -7.08
N ARG A 155 -6.09 5.34 -7.71
CA ARG A 155 -7.44 5.48 -8.29
C ARG A 155 -8.49 5.79 -7.22
N ILE A 156 -8.40 5.17 -6.05
CA ILE A 156 -9.33 5.42 -4.96
C ILE A 156 -9.19 6.86 -4.45
N ILE A 157 -7.97 7.31 -4.20
CA ILE A 157 -7.71 8.64 -3.66
C ILE A 157 -8.09 9.74 -4.66
N GLU A 158 -7.84 9.55 -5.96
CA GLU A 158 -8.32 10.48 -6.99
C GLU A 158 -9.84 10.65 -6.97
N VAL A 159 -10.58 9.54 -6.83
CA VAL A 159 -12.05 9.59 -6.74
C VAL A 159 -12.49 10.26 -5.43
N VAL A 160 -11.84 9.93 -4.30
CA VAL A 160 -12.13 10.53 -3.00
C VAL A 160 -11.92 12.05 -3.06
N ASP A 161 -10.78 12.50 -3.57
CA ASP A 161 -10.43 13.92 -3.67
C ASP A 161 -11.37 14.66 -4.61
N ALA A 162 -11.75 14.05 -5.75
CA ALA A 162 -12.75 14.60 -6.65
C ALA A 162 -14.12 14.77 -5.96
N ILE A 163 -14.55 13.76 -5.19
CA ILE A 163 -15.81 13.79 -4.44
C ILE A 163 -15.78 14.82 -3.30
N MET A 164 -14.64 14.97 -2.62
CA MET A 164 -14.50 15.87 -1.47
C MET A 164 -14.95 17.30 -1.79
N THR A 165 -14.59 17.82 -2.96
CA THR A 165 -14.99 19.18 -3.39
C THR A 165 -16.52 19.35 -3.45
N THR A 166 -17.22 18.35 -3.97
CA THR A 166 -18.69 18.35 -4.06
C THR A 166 -19.35 18.15 -2.69
N ALA A 167 -18.74 17.31 -1.84
CA ALA A 167 -19.23 17.01 -0.50
C ALA A 167 -19.15 18.23 0.42
N GLN A 168 -18.07 19.03 0.33
CA GLN A 168 -17.92 20.27 1.11
C GLN A 168 -19.00 21.30 0.76
N SER A 169 -19.39 21.40 -0.50
CA SER A 169 -20.41 22.36 -0.97
C SER A 169 -21.78 22.09 -0.36
N HIS A 170 -22.22 20.81 -0.37
CA HIS A 170 -23.56 20.41 0.07
C HIS A 170 -23.62 19.79 1.46
N GLN A 171 -22.51 19.79 2.17
CA GLN A 171 -22.47 19.34 3.54
C GLN A 171 -22.84 17.84 3.71
N ARG A 172 -22.44 17.00 2.74
CA ARG A 172 -22.87 15.60 2.57
C ARG A 172 -22.00 14.57 3.28
N THR A 173 -22.58 13.41 3.54
CA THR A 173 -21.86 12.19 3.90
C THR A 173 -21.70 11.30 2.66
N PHE A 174 -20.51 10.78 2.42
CA PHE A 174 -20.24 9.81 1.36
C PHE A 174 -19.82 8.48 1.94
N VAL A 175 -20.47 7.42 1.46
CA VAL A 175 -20.11 6.02 1.71
C VAL A 175 -19.47 5.49 0.42
N LEU A 176 -18.18 5.15 0.48
CA LEU A 176 -17.41 4.73 -0.68
C LEU A 176 -17.07 3.24 -0.55
N GLU A 177 -17.53 2.45 -1.51
CA GLU A 177 -17.25 1.02 -1.57
C GLU A 177 -15.99 0.76 -2.40
N VAL A 178 -15.01 0.10 -1.79
CA VAL A 178 -13.71 -0.22 -2.39
C VAL A 178 -13.51 -1.73 -2.51
N MET A 179 -12.73 -2.11 -3.51
CA MET A 179 -12.36 -3.50 -3.74
C MET A 179 -11.52 -4.06 -2.58
N GLY A 180 -11.50 -5.38 -2.51
CA GLY A 180 -10.70 -6.10 -1.52
C GLY A 180 -11.16 -7.54 -1.33
N ARG A 181 -12.35 -7.91 -1.81
CA ARG A 181 -13.00 -9.22 -1.60
C ARG A 181 -12.99 -9.68 -0.14
N HIS A 182 -11.92 -10.33 0.32
CA HIS A 182 -11.75 -10.82 1.69
C HIS A 182 -10.56 -10.17 2.42
N CYS A 183 -10.00 -9.10 1.84
CA CYS A 183 -8.88 -8.34 2.37
C CYS A 183 -9.28 -6.88 2.56
N GLY A 184 -9.08 -6.34 3.77
CA GLY A 184 -9.37 -4.95 4.12
C GLY A 184 -8.23 -3.98 3.84
N TYR A 185 -7.08 -4.42 3.32
CA TYR A 185 -5.88 -3.59 3.19
C TYR A 185 -6.16 -2.32 2.38
N LEU A 186 -6.80 -2.47 1.23
CA LEU A 186 -7.08 -1.35 0.34
C LEU A 186 -8.04 -0.33 0.98
N ALA A 187 -9.05 -0.79 1.71
CA ALA A 187 -9.96 0.07 2.47
C ALA A 187 -9.26 0.78 3.64
N LEU A 188 -8.43 0.06 4.40
CA LEU A 188 -7.69 0.61 5.53
C LEU A 188 -6.70 1.69 5.09
N VAL A 189 -5.89 1.42 4.07
CA VAL A 189 -4.91 2.38 3.57
C VAL A 189 -5.59 3.57 2.92
N SER A 190 -6.70 3.35 2.18
CA SER A 190 -7.51 4.45 1.64
C SER A 190 -8.05 5.34 2.74
N ALA A 191 -8.59 4.74 3.82
CA ALA A 191 -9.10 5.47 4.97
C ALA A 191 -8.02 6.30 5.68
N LEU A 192 -6.81 5.75 5.80
CA LEU A 192 -5.67 6.48 6.36
C LEU A 192 -5.24 7.65 5.46
N ALA A 193 -5.15 7.41 4.15
CA ALA A 193 -4.68 8.37 3.16
C ALA A 193 -5.65 9.55 2.92
N CYS A 194 -6.96 9.34 3.01
CA CYS A 194 -7.92 10.45 2.92
C CYS A 194 -8.35 11.01 4.30
N GLY A 195 -7.96 10.36 5.40
CA GLY A 195 -8.43 10.72 6.74
C GLY A 195 -9.93 10.48 6.93
N ALA A 196 -10.42 9.31 6.49
CA ALA A 196 -11.81 8.90 6.59
C ALA A 196 -12.31 8.87 8.05
N ASP A 197 -13.60 9.19 8.21
CA ASP A 197 -14.27 9.23 9.51
C ASP A 197 -14.59 7.85 10.04
N TRP A 198 -14.86 6.89 9.16
CA TRP A 198 -15.05 5.49 9.54
C TRP A 198 -14.54 4.57 8.43
N VAL A 199 -14.13 3.37 8.81
CA VAL A 199 -13.72 2.31 7.87
C VAL A 199 -14.30 0.98 8.32
N PHE A 200 -14.80 0.19 7.37
CA PHE A 200 -15.23 -1.18 7.59
C PHE A 200 -14.33 -2.15 6.83
N ILE A 201 -13.69 -3.06 7.56
CA ILE A 201 -12.80 -4.09 7.02
C ILE A 201 -13.14 -5.47 7.62
N PRO A 202 -12.99 -6.57 6.86
CA PRO A 202 -13.30 -7.90 7.36
C PRO A 202 -12.39 -8.36 8.50
N GLU A 203 -11.12 -7.95 8.52
CA GLU A 203 -10.16 -8.38 9.55
C GLU A 203 -10.40 -7.70 10.90
N TYR A 204 -11.09 -6.56 10.92
CA TYR A 204 -11.44 -5.82 12.13
C TYR A 204 -12.90 -5.38 12.04
N PRO A 205 -13.84 -6.33 12.22
CA PRO A 205 -15.25 -6.01 12.22
C PRO A 205 -15.57 -5.05 13.39
N PRO A 206 -16.57 -4.18 13.22
CA PRO A 206 -17.01 -3.33 14.31
C PRO A 206 -17.61 -4.15 15.46
N GLU A 207 -17.43 -3.67 16.69
CA GLU A 207 -18.05 -4.23 17.90
C GLU A 207 -19.56 -3.93 17.93
N GLU A 208 -20.32 -4.66 18.77
CA GLU A 208 -21.75 -4.38 18.94
C GLU A 208 -22.00 -2.93 19.41
N GLY A 209 -23.02 -2.28 18.85
CA GLY A 209 -23.33 -0.88 19.12
C GLY A 209 -22.47 0.12 18.33
N TRP A 210 -21.74 -0.32 17.31
CA TRP A 210 -20.99 0.56 16.42
C TRP A 210 -21.88 1.57 15.68
N GLU A 211 -23.16 1.25 15.46
CA GLU A 211 -24.11 2.11 14.79
C GLU A 211 -24.25 3.45 15.52
N ASP A 212 -24.43 3.38 16.84
CA ASP A 212 -24.55 4.55 17.70
C ASP A 212 -23.21 5.28 17.83
N GLN A 213 -22.11 4.55 18.01
CA GLN A 213 -20.77 5.15 18.10
C GLN A 213 -20.39 5.92 16.84
N MET A 214 -20.69 5.35 15.67
CA MET A 214 -20.49 6.01 14.39
C MET A 214 -21.38 7.25 14.30
N CYS A 215 -22.66 7.16 14.64
CA CYS A 215 -23.58 8.30 14.59
C CYS A 215 -23.13 9.46 15.50
N VAL A 216 -22.69 9.16 16.74
CA VAL A 216 -22.13 10.14 17.67
C VAL A 216 -20.94 10.86 17.05
N LYS A 217 -20.00 10.11 16.47
CA LYS A 217 -18.80 10.68 15.82
C LYS A 217 -19.15 11.60 14.65
N LEU A 218 -20.08 11.19 13.79
CA LEU A 218 -20.53 12.01 12.65
C LEU A 218 -21.23 13.29 13.11
N CYS A 219 -22.01 13.22 14.18
CA CYS A 219 -22.60 14.39 14.85
C CYS A 219 -21.54 15.33 15.43
N GLU A 220 -20.55 14.80 16.15
CA GLU A 220 -19.45 15.59 16.69
C GLU A 220 -18.66 16.30 15.58
N ASN A 221 -18.39 15.60 14.48
CA ASN A 221 -17.74 16.19 13.32
C ASN A 221 -18.51 17.41 12.79
N ARG A 222 -19.83 17.28 12.69
CA ARG A 222 -20.71 18.38 12.27
C ARG A 222 -20.70 19.54 13.27
N ALA A 223 -20.72 19.24 14.57
CA ALA A 223 -20.61 20.24 15.64
C ALA A 223 -19.28 20.98 15.60
N ARG A 224 -18.20 20.29 15.22
CA ARG A 224 -16.86 20.87 14.95
C ARG A 224 -16.78 21.61 13.61
N LYS A 225 -17.93 21.86 12.95
CA LYS A 225 -18.06 22.53 11.65
C LYS A 225 -17.38 21.78 10.49
N LYS A 226 -17.09 20.48 10.65
CA LYS A 226 -16.66 19.64 9.53
C LYS A 226 -17.81 19.57 8.52
N ARG A 227 -17.52 19.97 7.28
CA ARG A 227 -18.56 20.11 6.26
C ARG A 227 -18.95 18.76 5.66
N LEU A 228 -18.06 17.79 5.60
CA LEU A 228 -18.33 16.47 5.00
C LEU A 228 -17.94 15.35 5.94
N ASN A 229 -18.48 14.17 5.68
CA ASN A 229 -18.00 12.92 6.25
C ASN A 229 -17.71 11.89 5.15
N ILE A 230 -16.65 11.11 5.32
CA ILE A 230 -16.27 10.02 4.40
C ILE A 230 -16.20 8.72 5.19
N ILE A 231 -16.92 7.73 4.70
CA ILE A 231 -16.93 6.37 5.23
C ILE A 231 -16.42 5.45 4.13
N ILE A 232 -15.40 4.65 4.41
CA ILE A 232 -14.86 3.67 3.46
C ILE A 232 -15.38 2.27 3.85
N VAL A 233 -15.94 1.54 2.90
CA VAL A 233 -16.49 0.20 3.10
C VAL A 233 -15.76 -0.76 2.17
N ALA A 234 -15.10 -1.78 2.70
CA ALA A 234 -14.56 -2.86 1.88
C ALA A 234 -15.71 -3.73 1.31
N GLU A 235 -15.57 -4.27 0.11
CA GLU A 235 -16.52 -5.23 -0.50
C GLU A 235 -16.88 -6.40 0.45
N GLY A 236 -15.91 -6.87 1.23
CA GLY A 236 -16.08 -7.96 2.19
C GLY A 236 -16.36 -7.51 3.62
N ALA A 237 -16.81 -6.28 3.85
CA ALA A 237 -17.09 -5.79 5.19
C ALA A 237 -18.13 -6.67 5.89
N ILE A 238 -17.82 -7.08 7.12
CA ILE A 238 -18.63 -7.95 7.97
C ILE A 238 -18.68 -7.40 9.39
N ASP A 239 -19.70 -7.79 10.14
CA ASP A 239 -19.76 -7.59 11.60
C ASP A 239 -19.14 -8.76 12.38
N CYS A 240 -19.19 -8.67 13.72
CA CYS A 240 -18.66 -9.71 14.61
C CYS A 240 -19.37 -11.07 14.51
N HIS A 241 -20.54 -11.14 13.85
CA HIS A 241 -21.31 -12.35 13.61
C HIS A 241 -21.08 -12.93 12.21
N ASN A 242 -20.20 -12.32 11.40
CA ASN A 242 -19.96 -12.59 9.98
C ASN A 242 -21.15 -12.22 9.07
N GLU A 243 -22.03 -11.30 9.50
CA GLU A 243 -23.05 -10.75 8.61
C GLU A 243 -22.49 -9.59 7.80
N ALA A 244 -22.87 -9.52 6.52
CA ALA A 244 -22.35 -8.51 5.60
C ALA A 244 -22.83 -7.10 5.99
N ILE A 245 -21.89 -6.15 6.05
CA ILE A 245 -22.16 -4.72 6.21
C ILE A 245 -22.09 -4.08 4.82
N THR A 246 -23.25 -3.82 4.23
CA THR A 246 -23.32 -3.21 2.89
C THR A 246 -23.27 -1.69 2.96
N SER A 247 -22.76 -1.07 1.89
CA SER A 247 -22.74 0.39 1.76
C SER A 247 -24.12 1.04 1.85
N GLU A 248 -25.16 0.37 1.34
CA GLU A 248 -26.55 0.81 1.47
C GLU A 248 -27.05 0.72 2.92
N LYS A 249 -26.72 -0.35 3.67
CA LYS A 249 -27.05 -0.45 5.12
C LYS A 249 -26.46 0.71 5.91
N VAL A 250 -25.20 1.07 5.63
CA VAL A 250 -24.53 2.21 6.27
C VAL A 250 -25.19 3.54 5.90
N LYS A 251 -25.56 3.72 4.63
CA LYS A 251 -26.29 4.92 4.18
C LYS A 251 -27.65 5.04 4.86
N ASP A 252 -28.44 3.98 4.88
CA ASP A 252 -29.78 3.98 5.46
C ASP A 252 -29.72 4.30 6.96
N LEU A 253 -28.71 3.76 7.66
CA LEU A 253 -28.45 4.07 9.07
C LEU A 253 -28.19 5.57 9.29
N VAL A 254 -27.29 6.16 8.50
CA VAL A 254 -26.94 7.60 8.62
C VAL A 254 -28.16 8.48 8.29
N VAL A 255 -28.94 8.12 7.28
CA VAL A 255 -30.15 8.87 6.90
C VAL A 255 -31.22 8.77 7.99
N LEU A 256 -31.46 7.57 8.53
CA LEU A 256 -32.51 7.34 9.53
C LEU A 256 -32.20 8.00 10.87
N GLN A 257 -30.96 7.88 11.36
CA GLN A 257 -30.57 8.35 12.68
C GLN A 257 -30.18 9.84 12.71
N LEU A 258 -29.51 10.32 11.65
CA LEU A 258 -28.94 11.67 11.63
C LEU A 258 -29.64 12.63 10.66
N GLY A 259 -30.41 12.12 9.69
CA GLY A 259 -31.03 12.94 8.66
C GLY A 259 -30.04 13.62 7.70
N PHE A 260 -28.79 13.13 7.62
CA PHE A 260 -27.77 13.72 6.73
C PHE A 260 -27.98 13.27 5.27
N ASP A 261 -27.83 14.20 4.31
CA ASP A 261 -27.82 13.85 2.87
C ASP A 261 -26.61 12.96 2.57
N THR A 262 -26.90 11.68 2.34
CA THR A 262 -25.90 10.61 2.25
C THR A 262 -25.94 9.94 0.89
N ARG A 263 -24.76 9.75 0.28
CA ARG A 263 -24.61 9.14 -1.04
C ARG A 263 -23.67 7.95 -0.97
N VAL A 264 -23.99 6.92 -1.74
CA VAL A 264 -23.14 5.74 -1.93
C VAL A 264 -22.43 5.88 -3.27
N THR A 265 -21.16 5.53 -3.33
CA THR A 265 -20.41 5.42 -4.58
C THR A 265 -19.62 4.12 -4.57
N ILE A 266 -19.95 3.23 -5.50
CA ILE A 266 -19.25 1.97 -5.71
C ILE A 266 -18.21 2.22 -6.80
N LEU A 267 -16.92 2.24 -6.44
CA LEU A 267 -15.85 2.56 -7.39
C LEU A 267 -15.69 1.47 -8.46
N GLY A 268 -15.92 0.22 -8.06
CA GLY A 268 -15.84 -0.95 -8.95
C GLY A 268 -14.50 -1.04 -9.67
N HIS A 269 -14.55 -1.35 -10.97
CA HIS A 269 -13.38 -1.72 -11.77
C HIS A 269 -12.43 -0.57 -12.11
N VAL A 270 -12.78 0.68 -11.80
CA VAL A 270 -11.86 1.82 -11.96
C VAL A 270 -10.55 1.57 -11.19
N GLN A 271 -10.65 0.86 -10.05
CA GLN A 271 -9.53 0.47 -9.20
C GLN A 271 -8.53 -0.50 -9.86
N ARG A 272 -8.90 -1.15 -10.97
CA ARG A 272 -8.01 -2.04 -11.75
C ARG A 272 -7.48 -1.38 -13.02
N GLY A 273 -8.01 -0.20 -13.36
CA GLY A 273 -7.67 0.56 -14.55
C GLY A 273 -6.59 1.60 -14.29
N GLY A 274 -6.40 2.48 -15.27
CA GLY A 274 -5.42 3.56 -15.20
C GLY A 274 -3.99 3.11 -15.55
N THR A 275 -3.06 4.04 -15.37
CA THR A 275 -1.63 3.76 -15.58
C THR A 275 -0.99 3.27 -14.29
N PRO A 276 0.01 2.37 -14.33
CA PRO A 276 0.70 1.93 -13.14
C PRO A 276 1.46 3.09 -12.49
N SER A 277 1.44 3.17 -11.17
CA SER A 277 2.22 4.14 -10.40
C SER A 277 3.73 3.92 -10.54
N ALA A 278 4.53 4.90 -10.15
CA ALA A 278 5.99 4.76 -10.14
C ALA A 278 6.43 3.57 -9.26
N PHE A 279 5.82 3.42 -8.08
CA PHE A 279 6.08 2.31 -7.17
C PHE A 279 5.83 0.96 -7.84
N ASP A 280 4.65 0.74 -8.42
CA ASP A 280 4.31 -0.55 -9.05
C ASP A 280 5.18 -0.84 -10.29
N ARG A 281 5.60 0.17 -11.04
CA ARG A 281 6.54 -0.01 -12.16
C ARG A 281 7.89 -0.50 -11.67
N ILE A 282 8.43 0.11 -10.62
CA ILE A 282 9.74 -0.23 -10.05
C ILE A 282 9.66 -1.60 -9.38
N LEU A 283 8.65 -1.83 -8.55
CA LEU A 283 8.41 -3.09 -7.85
C LEU A 283 8.30 -4.26 -8.83
N ALA A 284 7.41 -4.16 -9.81
CA ALA A 284 7.22 -5.20 -10.82
C ALA A 284 8.49 -5.44 -11.65
N SER A 285 9.26 -4.39 -11.95
CA SER A 285 10.51 -4.53 -12.70
C SER A 285 11.58 -5.27 -11.88
N ARG A 286 11.74 -4.93 -10.59
CA ARG A 286 12.68 -5.59 -9.68
C ARG A 286 12.33 -7.07 -9.52
N MET A 287 11.04 -7.36 -9.26
CA MET A 287 10.60 -8.74 -9.05
C MET A 287 10.66 -9.58 -10.33
N GLY A 288 10.42 -8.99 -11.51
CA GLY A 288 10.55 -9.72 -12.77
C GLY A 288 11.98 -10.12 -13.11
N VAL A 289 12.97 -9.28 -12.75
CA VAL A 289 14.39 -9.65 -12.86
C VAL A 289 14.73 -10.78 -11.90
N GLU A 290 14.35 -10.64 -10.63
CA GLU A 290 14.59 -11.65 -9.61
C GLU A 290 13.93 -12.99 -9.93
N ALA A 291 12.75 -12.97 -10.55
CA ALA A 291 12.05 -14.19 -10.96
C ALA A 291 12.82 -14.99 -12.02
N VAL A 292 13.49 -14.31 -12.97
CA VAL A 292 14.34 -14.99 -13.96
C VAL A 292 15.58 -15.57 -13.30
N LEU A 293 16.22 -14.83 -12.40
CA LEU A 293 17.37 -15.33 -11.64
C LEU A 293 16.99 -16.57 -10.81
N ALA A 294 15.84 -16.51 -10.13
CA ALA A 294 15.30 -17.64 -9.38
C ALA A 294 15.04 -18.87 -10.25
N LEU A 295 14.51 -18.70 -11.47
CA LEU A 295 14.30 -19.81 -12.41
C LEU A 295 15.61 -20.44 -12.89
N LEU A 296 16.66 -19.65 -13.09
CA LEU A 296 17.96 -20.15 -13.54
C LEU A 296 18.77 -20.84 -12.45
N GLU A 297 18.64 -20.35 -11.21
CA GLU A 297 19.29 -20.93 -10.03
C GLU A 297 18.54 -22.14 -9.47
N ALA A 298 17.30 -22.37 -9.92
CA ALA A 298 16.48 -23.48 -9.49
C ALA A 298 17.09 -24.83 -9.89
N THR A 299 17.09 -25.76 -8.94
CA THR A 299 17.52 -27.15 -9.11
C THR A 299 16.35 -28.09 -8.82
N PRO A 300 16.38 -29.37 -9.22
CA PRO A 300 15.29 -30.32 -8.96
C PRO A 300 14.77 -30.34 -7.51
N ASP A 301 15.65 -30.09 -6.54
CA ASP A 301 15.33 -30.10 -5.11
C ASP A 301 14.74 -28.77 -4.62
N THR A 302 14.88 -27.67 -5.39
CA THR A 302 14.34 -26.37 -5.00
C THR A 302 12.80 -26.39 -5.05
N PRO A 303 12.11 -25.94 -3.98
CA PRO A 303 10.67 -25.78 -4.01
C PRO A 303 10.29 -24.62 -4.94
N ALA A 304 9.06 -24.64 -5.45
CA ALA A 304 8.50 -23.48 -6.14
C ALA A 304 8.51 -22.30 -5.18
N CYS A 305 8.93 -21.13 -5.67
CA CYS A 305 9.01 -19.94 -4.86
C CYS A 305 8.14 -18.81 -5.41
N VAL A 306 7.77 -17.88 -4.53
CA VAL A 306 7.19 -16.59 -4.87
C VAL A 306 8.26 -15.52 -4.66
N VAL A 307 8.46 -14.69 -5.68
CA VAL A 307 9.26 -13.48 -5.55
C VAL A 307 8.39 -12.40 -4.90
N SER A 308 8.92 -11.85 -3.82
CA SER A 308 8.22 -10.94 -2.93
C SER A 308 9.11 -9.76 -2.55
N LEU A 309 8.50 -8.70 -2.02
CA LEU A 309 9.20 -7.60 -1.37
C LEU A 309 9.09 -7.76 0.15
N SER A 310 10.23 -7.81 0.83
CA SER A 310 10.31 -7.74 2.30
C SER A 310 11.37 -6.73 2.71
N GLY A 311 11.01 -5.73 3.52
CA GLY A 311 11.97 -4.73 3.99
C GLY A 311 12.65 -3.96 2.85
N ASN A 312 11.90 -3.64 1.79
CA ASN A 312 12.40 -3.03 0.55
C ASN A 312 13.48 -3.86 -0.18
N GLN A 313 13.61 -5.15 0.09
CA GLN A 313 14.48 -6.08 -0.64
C GLN A 313 13.66 -7.17 -1.32
N ALA A 314 14.15 -7.66 -2.47
CA ALA A 314 13.51 -8.77 -3.15
C ALA A 314 13.91 -10.07 -2.43
N VAL A 315 12.92 -10.87 -2.06
CA VAL A 315 13.11 -12.15 -1.36
C VAL A 315 12.35 -13.26 -2.08
N ARG A 316 12.84 -14.50 -1.93
CA ARG A 316 12.20 -15.71 -2.45
C ARG A 316 11.60 -16.47 -1.28
N LEU A 317 10.31 -16.72 -1.34
CA LEU A 317 9.58 -17.46 -0.29
C LEU A 317 9.00 -18.75 -0.84
N PRO A 318 8.96 -19.84 -0.06
CA PRO A 318 8.29 -21.07 -0.49
C PRO A 318 6.82 -20.81 -0.82
N LEU A 319 6.42 -21.12 -2.05
CA LEU A 319 5.08 -20.83 -2.56
C LEU A 319 3.98 -21.47 -1.70
N MET A 320 4.18 -22.72 -1.28
CA MET A 320 3.21 -23.46 -0.48
C MET A 320 2.95 -22.83 0.89
N GLU A 321 4.00 -22.37 1.56
CA GLU A 321 3.87 -21.73 2.87
C GLU A 321 3.05 -20.44 2.76
N CYS A 322 3.32 -19.61 1.74
CA CYS A 322 2.57 -18.38 1.51
C CYS A 322 1.08 -18.63 1.19
N VAL A 323 0.79 -19.64 0.37
CA VAL A 323 -0.60 -20.02 0.04
C VAL A 323 -1.32 -20.54 1.28
N GLN A 324 -0.67 -21.40 2.07
CA GLN A 324 -1.25 -21.93 3.30
C GLN A 324 -1.56 -20.81 4.30
N MET A 325 -0.61 -19.90 4.54
CA MET A 325 -0.82 -18.74 5.43
C MET A 325 -1.99 -17.87 4.95
N THR A 326 -2.15 -17.69 3.64
CA THR A 326 -3.26 -16.90 3.07
C THR A 326 -4.61 -17.56 3.37
N GLN A 327 -4.70 -18.89 3.27
CA GLN A 327 -5.90 -19.66 3.63
C GLN A 327 -6.17 -19.63 5.14
N GLU A 328 -5.13 -19.64 5.96
CA GLU A 328 -5.25 -19.53 7.42
C GLU A 328 -5.88 -18.20 7.85
N VAL A 329 -5.62 -17.09 7.13
CA VAL A 329 -6.31 -15.82 7.41
C VAL A 329 -7.82 -15.95 7.18
N GLN A 330 -8.23 -16.56 6.07
CA GLN A 330 -9.66 -16.76 5.79
C GLN A 330 -10.30 -17.64 6.85
N LYS A 331 -9.64 -18.74 7.21
CA LYS A 331 -10.09 -19.63 8.28
C LYS A 331 -10.23 -18.90 9.62
N ALA A 332 -9.28 -18.04 9.97
CA ALA A 332 -9.35 -17.25 11.20
C ALA A 332 -10.57 -16.31 11.19
N MET A 333 -10.89 -15.67 10.07
CA MET A 333 -12.10 -14.84 9.96
C MET A 333 -13.39 -15.67 10.04
N ASP A 334 -13.43 -16.84 9.38
CA ASP A 334 -14.59 -17.75 9.42
C ASP A 334 -14.84 -18.26 10.86
N GLU A 335 -13.78 -18.55 11.60
CA GLU A 335 -13.79 -18.96 13.02
C GLU A 335 -13.96 -17.79 14.01
N ARG A 336 -14.18 -16.56 13.52
CA ARG A 336 -14.33 -15.32 14.32
C ARG A 336 -13.11 -14.97 15.18
N LYS A 337 -11.92 -15.43 14.79
CA LYS A 337 -10.63 -15.11 15.41
C LYS A 337 -9.99 -13.89 14.75
N PHE A 338 -10.67 -12.75 14.78
CA PHE A 338 -10.26 -11.53 14.06
C PHE A 338 -8.89 -10.98 14.50
N CYS A 339 -8.55 -11.07 15.79
CA CYS A 339 -7.23 -10.68 16.26
C CYS A 339 -6.10 -11.52 15.65
N GLU A 340 -6.36 -12.81 15.38
CA GLU A 340 -5.43 -13.69 14.70
C GLU A 340 -5.34 -13.34 13.21
N ALA A 341 -6.48 -13.07 12.56
CA ALA A 341 -6.52 -12.62 11.16
C ALA A 341 -5.66 -11.35 10.93
N VAL A 342 -5.76 -10.35 11.80
CA VAL A 342 -4.93 -9.13 11.75
C VAL A 342 -3.44 -9.47 11.88
N ARG A 343 -3.07 -10.36 12.79
CA ARG A 343 -1.66 -10.78 12.98
C ARG A 343 -1.12 -11.54 11.77
N LEU A 344 -1.93 -12.42 11.18
CA LEU A 344 -1.57 -13.22 10.00
C LEU A 344 -1.41 -12.34 8.74
N ARG A 345 -2.14 -11.21 8.64
CA ARG A 345 -1.89 -10.19 7.59
C ARG A 345 -0.53 -9.51 7.72
N GLY A 346 0.07 -9.53 8.92
CA GLY A 346 1.41 -9.03 9.19
C GLY A 346 1.45 -7.68 9.89
N ARG A 347 2.66 -7.30 10.34
CA ARG A 347 2.90 -6.10 11.16
C ARG A 347 2.53 -4.80 10.45
N SER A 348 2.72 -4.73 9.13
CA SER A 348 2.37 -3.55 8.33
C SER A 348 0.88 -3.24 8.41
N PHE A 349 0.04 -4.28 8.28
CA PHE A 349 -1.41 -4.17 8.40
C PHE A 349 -1.82 -3.71 9.81
N GLU A 350 -1.29 -4.36 10.84
CA GLU A 350 -1.56 -4.03 12.24
C GLU A 350 -1.16 -2.57 12.57
N ASN A 351 0.01 -2.13 12.11
CA ASN A 351 0.48 -0.76 12.30
C ASN A 351 -0.42 0.26 11.60
N ASN A 352 -0.87 -0.02 10.37
CA ASN A 352 -1.81 0.85 9.65
C ASN A 352 -3.14 0.95 10.40
N LEU A 353 -3.65 -0.17 10.93
CA LEU A 353 -4.90 -0.22 11.69
C LEU A 353 -4.80 0.58 12.99
N ASN A 354 -3.71 0.38 13.74
CA ASN A 354 -3.48 1.11 15.00
C ASN A 354 -3.31 2.61 14.76
N THR A 355 -2.55 2.98 13.73
CA THR A 355 -2.38 4.39 13.32
C THR A 355 -3.73 5.01 12.94
N TYR A 356 -4.54 4.31 12.14
CA TYR A 356 -5.87 4.78 11.79
C TYR A 356 -6.75 5.01 13.03
N LYS A 357 -6.77 4.06 13.97
CA LYS A 357 -7.53 4.18 15.22
C LYS A 357 -7.12 5.43 16.02
N LEU A 358 -5.83 5.65 16.21
CA LEU A 358 -5.27 6.79 16.94
C LEU A 358 -5.62 8.13 16.29
N LEU A 359 -5.61 8.19 14.95
CA LEU A 359 -5.87 9.43 14.22
C LEU A 359 -7.36 9.71 13.99
N SER A 360 -8.20 8.68 14.01
CA SER A 360 -9.63 8.76 13.67
C SER A 360 -10.51 8.92 14.91
N HIS A 361 -10.16 8.28 16.04
CA HIS A 361 -10.92 8.33 17.27
C HIS A 361 -10.20 9.19 18.31
N ARG A 362 -10.86 10.27 18.74
CA ARG A 362 -10.42 11.06 19.89
C ARG A 362 -11.11 10.52 21.13
N ARG A 363 -10.34 10.10 22.14
CA ARG A 363 -10.88 9.77 23.46
C ARG A 363 -11.39 11.05 24.15
N PRO A 364 -12.44 10.98 24.99
CA PRO A 364 -12.87 12.11 25.79
C PRO A 364 -11.71 12.69 26.62
N ASP A 365 -11.69 14.01 26.82
CA ASP A 365 -10.60 14.69 27.55
C ASP A 365 -10.43 14.19 29.00
N ALA A 366 -11.48 13.61 29.58
CA ALA A 366 -11.43 12.98 30.90
C ALA A 366 -10.62 11.68 30.95
N GLU A 367 -10.48 10.99 29.83
CA GLU A 367 -9.78 9.69 29.70
C GLU A 367 -8.35 9.83 29.17
N LEU A 368 -7.98 11.03 28.71
CA LEU A 368 -6.63 11.29 28.24
C LEU A 368 -5.64 11.26 29.41
N PRO A 369 -4.43 10.70 29.22
CA PRO A 369 -3.37 10.88 30.20
C PRO A 369 -3.15 12.39 30.40
N LYS A 370 -2.91 12.83 31.64
CA LYS A 370 -2.58 14.23 31.88
C LYS A 370 -1.07 14.37 31.97
N THR A 371 -0.49 14.96 30.95
CA THR A 371 0.92 15.33 30.96
C THR A 371 1.03 16.84 30.81
N ASN A 372 2.03 17.45 31.46
CA ASN A 372 2.30 18.89 31.29
C ASN A 372 3.41 19.12 30.24
N PHE A 373 3.54 18.21 29.27
CA PHE A 373 4.58 18.27 28.24
C PHE A 373 4.09 19.09 27.05
N ASN A 374 4.86 20.12 26.69
CA ASN A 374 4.62 20.94 25.51
C ASN A 374 5.54 20.45 24.39
N VAL A 375 4.96 20.01 23.27
CA VAL A 375 5.70 19.51 22.10
C VAL A 375 5.51 20.47 20.95
N ALA A 376 6.62 20.97 20.38
CA ALA A 376 6.59 21.85 19.21
C ALA A 376 6.84 21.05 17.91
N VAL A 377 6.06 21.36 16.88
CA VAL A 377 6.20 20.81 15.52
C VAL A 377 6.51 21.95 14.55
N LEU A 378 7.51 21.76 13.68
CA LEU A 378 7.85 22.72 12.64
C LEU A 378 8.32 22.06 11.35
N ASN A 379 8.17 22.79 10.25
CA ASN A 379 8.62 22.36 8.94
C ASN A 379 9.88 23.14 8.50
N VAL A 380 10.88 22.43 7.97
CA VAL A 380 12.18 23.01 7.60
C VAL A 380 12.62 22.48 6.23
N GLY A 381 13.20 23.36 5.40
CA GLY A 381 13.67 23.05 4.05
C GLY A 381 12.70 23.49 2.95
N ALA A 382 12.80 22.86 1.79
CA ALA A 382 11.87 23.09 0.69
C ALA A 382 10.52 22.39 0.94
N PRO A 383 9.39 22.90 0.41
CA PRO A 383 8.10 22.22 0.52
C PRO A 383 8.15 20.80 -0.07
N ALA A 384 7.61 19.84 0.66
CA ALA A 384 7.44 18.46 0.20
C ALA A 384 5.98 18.02 0.41
N ALA A 385 5.42 17.31 -0.56
CA ALA A 385 4.10 16.72 -0.42
C ALA A 385 4.09 15.70 0.74
N GLY A 386 3.12 15.81 1.64
CA GLY A 386 3.01 14.98 2.84
C GLY A 386 3.47 15.66 4.15
N MET A 387 4.10 16.84 4.11
CA MET A 387 4.43 17.59 5.33
C MET A 387 3.17 17.87 6.18
N ASN A 388 2.06 18.27 5.56
CA ASN A 388 0.81 18.54 6.27
C ASN A 388 0.20 17.28 6.91
N ALA A 389 0.28 16.13 6.21
CA ALA A 389 -0.17 14.85 6.75
C ALA A 389 0.66 14.43 7.97
N ALA A 390 1.98 14.65 7.92
CA ALA A 390 2.88 14.40 9.04
C ALA A 390 2.59 15.30 10.25
N VAL A 391 2.41 16.61 10.03
CA VAL A 391 2.02 17.54 11.10
C VAL A 391 0.69 17.12 11.73
N ARG A 392 -0.32 16.79 10.90
CA ARG A 392 -1.62 16.30 11.37
C ARG A 392 -1.46 15.08 12.27
N SER A 393 -0.62 14.13 11.86
CA SER A 393 -0.38 12.91 12.63
C SER A 393 0.27 13.22 13.97
N ALA A 394 1.37 14.00 13.97
CA ALA A 394 2.09 14.39 15.16
C ALA A 394 1.19 15.11 16.18
N VAL A 395 0.40 16.08 15.72
CA VAL A 395 -0.53 16.84 16.57
C VAL A 395 -1.59 15.94 17.18
N ARG A 396 -2.24 15.08 16.38
CA ARG A 396 -3.31 14.21 16.89
C ARG A 396 -2.79 13.18 17.87
N VAL A 397 -1.65 12.54 17.58
CA VAL A 397 -1.04 11.56 18.48
C VAL A 397 -0.59 12.24 19.78
N GLY A 398 0.07 13.39 19.70
CA GLY A 398 0.50 14.12 20.90
C GLY A 398 -0.67 14.51 21.81
N ILE A 399 -1.80 14.96 21.24
CA ILE A 399 -3.02 15.25 22.01
C ILE A 399 -3.60 13.97 22.63
N THR A 400 -3.62 12.85 21.91
CA THR A 400 -4.11 11.56 22.42
C THR A 400 -3.25 11.03 23.58
N GLU A 401 -1.96 11.31 23.58
CA GLU A 401 -1.03 11.01 24.68
C GLU A 401 -1.06 12.07 25.79
N GLY A 402 -1.90 13.11 25.67
CA GLY A 402 -2.09 14.11 26.70
C GLY A 402 -1.07 15.24 26.72
N HIS A 403 -0.37 15.47 25.62
CA HIS A 403 0.60 16.56 25.45
C HIS A 403 -0.07 17.82 24.89
N ASN A 404 0.46 18.99 25.24
CA ASN A 404 0.09 20.25 24.61
C ASN A 404 0.91 20.43 23.33
N MET A 405 0.22 20.62 22.21
CA MET A 405 0.87 20.70 20.90
C MET A 405 1.03 22.14 20.46
N PHE A 406 2.22 22.50 20.00
CA PHE A 406 2.55 23.82 19.47
C PHE A 406 3.01 23.69 18.02
N ALA A 407 2.50 24.58 17.17
CA ALA A 407 2.93 24.72 15.80
C ALA A 407 3.81 25.96 15.66
N VAL A 408 5.01 25.79 15.11
CA VAL A 408 5.90 26.91 14.78
C VAL A 408 5.75 27.25 13.30
N ILE A 409 5.48 28.51 13.02
CA ILE A 409 5.25 29.01 11.67
C ILE A 409 6.59 29.37 11.01
N ASP A 410 6.72 29.12 9.71
CA ASP A 410 7.87 29.52 8.88
C ASP A 410 9.25 29.01 9.39
N GLY A 411 9.28 27.81 9.97
CA GLY A 411 10.50 27.13 10.39
C GLY A 411 11.28 27.89 11.47
N PHE A 412 12.61 27.78 11.46
CA PHE A 412 13.45 28.44 12.47
C PHE A 412 13.47 29.97 12.39
N GLU A 413 13.15 30.54 11.22
CA GLU A 413 13.02 31.98 11.07
C GLU A 413 11.82 32.51 11.88
N GLY A 414 10.64 31.91 11.72
CA GLY A 414 9.48 32.27 12.52
C GLY A 414 9.63 31.85 13.99
N PHE A 415 10.32 30.75 14.28
CA PHE A 415 10.69 30.37 15.64
C PHE A 415 11.46 31.51 16.33
N SER A 416 12.50 32.04 15.70
CA SER A 416 13.30 33.14 16.27
C SER A 416 12.51 34.44 16.52
N ARG A 417 11.34 34.57 15.89
CA ARG A 417 10.41 35.71 16.02
C ARG A 417 9.25 35.43 16.99
N GLY A 418 9.22 34.26 17.61
CA GLY A 418 8.13 33.86 18.51
C GLY A 418 6.81 33.55 17.79
N GLN A 419 6.86 33.16 16.51
CA GLN A 419 5.66 32.75 15.76
C GLN A 419 5.26 31.30 16.12
N ILE A 420 4.85 31.13 17.36
CA ILE A 420 4.47 29.85 17.95
C ILE A 420 3.02 29.95 18.38
N LYS A 421 2.21 28.96 18.02
CA LYS A 421 0.80 28.91 18.39
C LYS A 421 0.44 27.51 18.88
N GLU A 422 -0.35 27.44 19.94
CA GLU A 422 -1.00 26.19 20.33
C GLU A 422 -1.92 25.70 19.20
N ILE A 423 -1.88 24.40 18.92
CA ILE A 423 -2.63 23.76 17.84
C ILE A 423 -3.51 22.64 18.40
N SER A 424 -4.79 22.68 18.03
CA SER A 424 -5.82 21.75 18.51
C SER A 424 -6.11 20.63 17.50
N TRP A 425 -6.84 19.61 17.94
CA TRP A 425 -7.29 18.49 17.09
C TRP A 425 -8.07 18.94 15.84
N GLY A 426 -8.87 20.00 15.99
CA GLY A 426 -9.70 20.56 14.93
C GLY A 426 -8.91 21.31 13.88
N ASP A 427 -7.81 21.97 14.26
CA ASP A 427 -7.00 22.83 13.38
C ASP A 427 -6.33 22.04 12.25
N VAL A 428 -5.96 20.78 12.52
CA VAL A 428 -5.32 19.87 11.54
C VAL A 428 -6.31 19.00 10.76
N GLY A 429 -7.61 19.28 10.89
CA GLY A 429 -8.66 18.57 10.14
C GLY A 429 -8.53 18.78 8.63
N GLY A 430 -8.51 17.70 7.85
CA GLY A 430 -8.46 17.77 6.38
C GLY A 430 -7.06 18.00 5.78
N TRP A 431 -6.00 17.98 6.58
CA TRP A 431 -4.63 18.22 6.13
C TRP A 431 -3.98 17.05 5.38
N THR A 432 -4.57 15.85 5.43
CA THR A 432 -3.94 14.62 4.88
C THR A 432 -3.64 14.72 3.39
N GLY A 433 -4.60 15.21 2.58
CA GLY A 433 -4.43 15.35 1.13
C GLY A 433 -3.86 16.70 0.66
N GLN A 434 -3.43 17.58 1.58
CA GLN A 434 -2.97 18.93 1.22
C GLN A 434 -1.47 18.93 0.89
N GLY A 435 -1.12 19.37 -0.32
CA GLY A 435 0.26 19.59 -0.75
C GLY A 435 0.94 20.78 -0.05
N GLY A 436 2.26 20.88 -0.19
CA GLY A 436 3.05 21.98 0.39
C GLY A 436 3.17 21.95 1.91
N SER A 437 3.26 23.13 2.54
CA SER A 437 3.35 23.29 4.01
C SER A 437 2.40 24.39 4.48
N LEU A 438 1.37 24.04 5.25
CA LEU A 438 0.41 24.97 5.86
C LEU A 438 1.00 25.73 7.05
N LEU A 439 2.00 25.16 7.72
CA LEU A 439 2.79 25.87 8.73
C LEU A 439 3.79 26.87 8.11
N GLY A 440 3.97 26.85 6.78
CA GLY A 440 5.13 27.48 6.15
C GLY A 440 6.39 26.63 6.33
N THR A 441 7.39 26.85 5.48
CA THR A 441 8.69 26.16 5.58
C THR A 441 9.76 27.02 4.95
N LYS A 442 10.96 27.03 5.55
CA LYS A 442 12.11 27.81 5.12
C LYS A 442 13.38 26.97 5.23
N ARG A 443 14.35 27.27 4.36
CA ARG A 443 15.70 26.65 4.40
C ARG A 443 16.63 27.29 5.45
N THR A 444 16.15 28.31 6.16
CA THR A 444 16.93 29.07 7.14
C THR A 444 17.37 28.17 8.31
N LEU A 445 18.67 28.12 8.57
CA LEU A 445 19.27 27.34 9.65
C LEU A 445 19.27 28.11 10.98
N PRO A 446 19.26 27.43 12.14
CA PRO A 446 19.13 28.06 13.46
C PRO A 446 20.41 28.73 13.97
N ALA A 447 21.60 28.44 13.41
CA ALA A 447 22.90 28.92 13.93
C ALA A 447 22.96 30.42 14.27
N LYS A 448 22.35 31.28 13.47
CA LYS A 448 22.35 32.75 13.69
C LYS A 448 21.35 33.22 14.74
N TYR A 449 20.43 32.35 15.17
CA TYR A 449 19.28 32.71 15.97
C TYR A 449 19.15 31.86 17.25
N LEU A 450 20.18 31.10 17.61
CA LEU A 450 20.15 30.14 18.72
C LEU A 450 19.66 30.77 20.03
N GLU A 451 20.19 31.92 20.43
CA GLU A 451 19.79 32.61 21.66
C GLU A 451 18.29 32.96 21.65
N LYS A 452 17.80 33.52 20.54
CA LYS A 452 16.38 33.86 20.39
C LYS A 452 15.48 32.61 20.40
N ILE A 453 15.92 31.52 19.77
CA ILE A 453 15.17 30.27 19.74
C ILE A 453 15.10 29.67 21.15
N ALA A 454 16.22 29.66 21.89
CA ALA A 454 16.26 29.24 23.29
C ALA A 454 15.31 30.09 24.16
N ASP A 455 15.30 31.41 24.00
CA ASP A 455 14.37 32.27 24.73
C ASP A 455 12.90 31.93 24.45
N GLN A 456 12.56 31.62 23.20
CA GLN A 456 11.20 31.20 22.83
C GLN A 456 10.84 29.82 23.38
N MET A 457 11.79 28.88 23.39
CA MET A 457 11.60 27.56 24.01
C MET A 457 11.35 27.68 25.52
N ARG A 458 12.10 28.56 26.20
CA ARG A 458 11.91 28.86 27.62
C ARG A 458 10.55 29.51 27.87
N ALA A 459 10.19 30.52 27.08
CA ALA A 459 8.93 31.26 27.24
C ALA A 459 7.68 30.39 27.05
N ASN A 460 7.75 29.40 26.15
CA ASN A 460 6.64 28.48 25.86
C ASN A 460 6.78 27.13 26.56
N ASN A 461 7.81 26.97 27.42
CA ASN A 461 8.12 25.74 28.14
C ASN A 461 8.18 24.49 27.21
N ILE A 462 8.84 24.58 26.06
CA ILE A 462 8.90 23.49 25.07
C ILE A 462 9.77 22.35 25.62
N ASN A 463 9.18 21.15 25.70
CA ASN A 463 9.81 19.96 26.26
C ASN A 463 10.23 18.91 25.23
N ALA A 464 9.73 18.99 23.99
CA ALA A 464 10.22 18.19 22.86
C ALA A 464 10.02 18.96 21.54
N LEU A 465 10.85 18.65 20.55
CA LEU A 465 10.82 19.28 19.23
C LEU A 465 10.78 18.22 18.12
N MET A 466 9.78 18.31 17.24
CA MET A 466 9.67 17.49 16.04
C MET A 466 9.87 18.35 14.79
N VAL A 467 10.94 18.08 14.05
CA VAL A 467 11.33 18.83 12.85
C VAL A 467 11.02 17.98 11.62
N ILE A 468 10.09 18.42 10.79
CA ILE A 468 9.70 17.73 9.56
C ILE A 468 10.38 18.43 8.39
N GLY A 469 11.27 17.74 7.67
CA GLY A 469 12.03 18.43 6.63
C GLY A 469 13.17 17.66 5.98
N GLY A 470 13.86 18.35 5.09
CA GLY A 470 14.94 17.80 4.28
C GLY A 470 16.31 17.84 4.97
N PHE A 471 17.36 17.97 4.16
CA PHE A 471 18.73 18.06 4.66
C PHE A 471 18.93 19.25 5.61
N GLU A 472 18.29 20.39 5.35
CA GLU A 472 18.35 21.56 6.23
C GLU A 472 17.75 21.26 7.62
N ALA A 473 16.76 20.36 7.73
CA ALA A 473 16.21 19.94 9.02
C ALA A 473 17.21 19.09 9.81
N TYR A 474 17.90 18.17 9.12
CA TYR A 474 18.96 17.35 9.70
C TYR A 474 20.11 18.23 10.21
N GLU A 475 20.61 19.14 9.37
CA GLU A 475 21.67 20.08 9.74
C GLU A 475 21.25 20.99 10.90
N SER A 476 20.01 21.47 10.89
CA SER A 476 19.48 22.28 11.98
C SER A 476 19.49 21.54 13.32
N CYS A 477 19.10 20.26 13.34
CA CYS A 477 19.11 19.48 14.57
C CYS A 477 20.52 19.18 15.06
N LEU A 478 21.49 19.02 14.16
CA LEU A 478 22.91 18.92 14.52
C LEU A 478 23.40 20.20 15.21
N GLN A 479 23.07 21.37 14.64
CA GLN A 479 23.42 22.67 15.22
C GLN A 479 22.79 22.87 16.61
N LEU A 480 21.53 22.45 16.79
CA LEU A 480 20.88 22.49 18.12
C LEU A 480 21.54 21.52 19.11
N ALA A 481 21.91 20.33 18.66
CA ALA A 481 22.59 19.34 19.49
C ALA A 481 23.97 19.82 19.96
N GLU A 482 24.76 20.44 19.08
CA GLU A 482 26.05 21.07 19.43
C GLU A 482 25.85 22.25 20.40
N ALA A 483 24.74 22.99 20.24
CA ALA A 483 24.43 24.14 21.08
C ALA A 483 23.95 23.77 22.50
N ARG A 484 23.65 22.49 22.79
CA ARG A 484 23.27 22.01 24.13
C ARG A 484 24.26 22.35 25.23
N ALA A 485 25.55 22.43 24.89
CA ALA A 485 26.59 22.82 25.86
C ALA A 485 26.45 24.28 26.36
N ARG A 486 25.71 25.12 25.64
CA ARG A 486 25.55 26.56 25.94
C ARG A 486 24.13 26.94 26.36
N PHE A 487 23.12 26.19 25.90
CA PHE A 487 21.71 26.47 26.13
C PHE A 487 21.02 25.22 26.66
N GLU A 488 20.57 25.27 27.92
CA GLU A 488 19.87 24.16 28.57
C GLU A 488 18.53 23.85 27.88
N GLU A 489 17.92 24.84 27.21
CA GLU A 489 16.65 24.70 26.52
C GLU A 489 16.72 23.70 25.35
N PHE A 490 17.91 23.48 24.79
CA PHE A 490 18.11 22.48 23.72
C PHE A 490 18.35 21.07 24.27
N CYS A 491 18.50 20.89 25.59
CA CYS A 491 18.66 19.60 26.27
C CYS A 491 17.34 18.83 26.40
N ILE A 492 16.52 18.89 25.36
CA ILE A 492 15.25 18.18 25.22
C ILE A 492 15.33 17.13 24.09
N PRO A 493 14.39 16.17 24.01
CA PRO A 493 14.27 15.30 22.85
C PRO A 493 13.98 16.11 21.57
N ILE A 494 14.82 15.91 20.54
CA ILE A 494 14.66 16.52 19.21
C ILE A 494 14.67 15.38 18.20
N CYS A 495 13.66 15.31 17.34
CA CYS A 495 13.53 14.29 16.30
C CYS A 495 13.37 14.93 14.92
N VAL A 496 14.01 14.35 13.91
CA VAL A 496 13.85 14.73 12.51
C VAL A 496 12.99 13.69 11.79
N LEU A 497 11.93 14.14 11.12
CA LEU A 497 11.18 13.34 10.17
C LEU A 497 11.56 13.74 8.74
N PRO A 498 12.24 12.87 7.98
CA PRO A 498 12.69 13.19 6.62
C PRO A 498 11.54 13.51 5.65
N ALA A 499 11.50 14.73 5.15
CA ALA A 499 10.53 15.21 4.17
C ALA A 499 11.22 16.06 3.09
N THR A 500 11.43 15.47 1.92
CA THR A 500 12.07 16.09 0.75
C THR A 500 11.76 15.26 -0.48
N ILE A 501 11.66 15.90 -1.65
CA ILE A 501 11.56 15.20 -2.94
C ILE A 501 12.89 14.55 -3.36
N SER A 502 14.01 14.99 -2.77
CA SER A 502 15.36 14.59 -3.20
C SER A 502 15.84 13.28 -2.60
N ASN A 503 15.16 12.76 -1.58
CA ASN A 503 15.57 11.57 -0.82
C ASN A 503 17.04 11.58 -0.38
N ASN A 504 17.51 12.72 0.12
CA ASN A 504 18.92 12.98 0.43
C ASN A 504 19.20 13.17 1.93
N VAL A 505 18.27 12.78 2.81
CA VAL A 505 18.45 12.90 4.26
C VAL A 505 19.22 11.67 4.77
N PRO A 506 20.38 11.85 5.42
CA PRO A 506 21.14 10.71 5.95
C PRO A 506 20.36 9.90 6.99
N GLY A 507 20.53 8.57 6.97
CA GLY A 507 19.95 7.66 7.96
C GLY A 507 18.57 7.09 7.61
N THR A 508 18.04 7.39 6.42
CA THR A 508 16.80 6.79 5.89
C THR A 508 16.96 6.40 4.43
N ASP A 509 16.27 5.34 4.01
CA ASP A 509 16.15 4.95 2.60
C ASP A 509 15.06 5.74 1.86
N PHE A 510 14.15 6.38 2.61
CA PHE A 510 12.99 7.09 2.07
C PHE A 510 12.72 8.41 2.79
N SER A 511 12.25 9.39 2.03
CA SER A 511 11.76 10.66 2.54
C SER A 511 10.36 10.96 2.03
N ILE A 512 9.56 11.60 2.87
CA ILE A 512 8.21 12.04 2.53
C ILE A 512 8.27 13.01 1.34
N GLY A 513 7.46 12.74 0.32
CA GLY A 513 7.37 13.53 -0.92
C GLY A 513 8.18 13.00 -2.10
N ALA A 514 9.09 12.04 -1.90
CA ALA A 514 9.87 11.45 -2.99
C ALA A 514 8.97 10.65 -3.96
N ASP A 515 8.02 9.86 -3.45
CA ASP A 515 7.09 9.10 -4.28
C ASP A 515 6.17 10.01 -5.12
N THR A 516 5.67 11.10 -4.53
CA THR A 516 4.89 12.11 -5.28
C THR A 516 5.70 12.71 -6.43
N ALA A 517 6.99 13.01 -6.20
CA ALA A 517 7.87 13.53 -7.24
C ALA A 517 8.13 12.50 -8.35
N LEU A 518 8.32 11.22 -7.99
CA LEU A 518 8.46 10.14 -8.97
C LEU A 518 7.20 9.97 -9.83
N ASN A 519 6.02 10.00 -9.23
CA ASN A 519 4.76 9.93 -9.97
C ASN A 519 4.57 11.14 -10.89
N ALA A 520 4.93 12.35 -10.45
CA ALA A 520 4.91 13.54 -11.32
C ALA A 520 5.87 13.40 -12.52
N ILE A 521 7.08 12.87 -12.32
CA ILE A 521 8.03 12.60 -13.42
C ILE A 521 7.45 11.56 -14.40
N VAL A 522 6.86 10.50 -13.86
CA VAL A 522 6.23 9.43 -14.65
C VAL A 522 5.08 9.96 -15.49
N GLU A 523 4.25 10.84 -14.93
CA GLU A 523 3.12 11.47 -15.62
C GLU A 523 3.58 12.44 -16.73
N VAL A 524 4.58 13.28 -16.46
CA VAL A 524 5.14 14.19 -17.48
C VAL A 524 5.73 13.40 -18.64
N ARG A 525 6.45 12.31 -18.37
CA ARG A 525 7.01 11.45 -19.42
C ARG A 525 5.92 10.83 -20.30
N LEU A 526 4.76 10.50 -19.73
CA LEU A 526 3.61 9.97 -20.49
C LEU A 526 3.04 10.99 -21.49
N HIS A 527 3.21 12.29 -21.24
CA HIS A 527 2.74 13.35 -22.14
C HIS A 527 3.78 13.75 -23.21
N ILE A 528 5.06 13.42 -22.99
CA ILE A 528 6.16 13.70 -23.94
C ILE A 528 6.25 12.61 -25.02
N LEU A 529 5.87 11.38 -24.69
CA LEU A 529 5.78 10.22 -25.60
C LEU A 529 4.44 10.21 -26.33
#